data_AF-A0A1W2EHT7-F1
#
_entry.id   AF-A0A1W2EHT7-F1
#
_cell.length_a   1.000
_cell.length_b   1.000
_cell.length_c   1.000
_cell.angle_alpha   90.00
_cell.angle_beta   90.00
_cell.angle_gamma   90.00
#
_symmetry.space_group_name_H-M   'P 1'
#
loop_
_entity.id
_entity.type
_entity.pdbx_description
1 polymer ?
#
loop_
_entity_poly.entity_id
_entity_poly.type
_entity_poly.pdbx_seq_one_letter_code
_entity_poly.pdbx_strand_id
1 'polypeptide(L)' 'MTVPPRNTGFFTEPLADRDADVFAAITGELGRQRDEIEL' A
#
# COMPACT_ATOMS: atom_id res chain seq x y z
N MET A 1 -5.34 -16.60 30.49
CA MET A 1 -4.22 -15.78 29.98
C MET A 1 -4.69 -15.11 28.69
N THR A 2 -5.03 -13.83 28.72
CA THR A 2 -5.44 -13.08 27.52
C THR A 2 -4.19 -12.54 26.84
N VAL A 3 -3.97 -12.86 25.57
CA VAL A 3 -2.81 -12.33 24.83
C VAL A 3 -3.10 -10.86 24.48
N PRO A 4 -2.24 -9.91 24.86
CA PRO A 4 -2.40 -8.52 24.43
C PRO A 4 -2.29 -8.46 22.89
N PRO A 5 -3.13 -7.66 22.21
CA PRO A 5 -3.09 -7.54 20.76
C PRO A 5 -1.68 -7.14 20.32
N ARG A 6 -1.06 -7.96 19.47
CA ARG A 6 0.21 -7.63 18.83
C ARG A 6 -0.01 -6.38 17.99
N ASN A 7 0.88 -5.40 18.14
CA ASN A 7 0.86 -4.06 17.54
C ASN A 7 -0.09 -3.95 16.33
N THR A 8 -1.23 -3.29 16.50
CA THR A 8 -2.32 -3.19 15.50
C THR A 8 -1.95 -2.34 14.28
N GLY A 9 -0.77 -1.71 14.30
CA GLY A 9 -0.34 -0.77 13.28
C GLY A 9 -0.32 -1.30 11.86
N PHE A 10 -0.15 -2.61 11.66
CA PHE A 10 -0.05 -3.20 10.31
C PHE A 10 -1.25 -2.88 9.40
N PHE A 11 -2.48 -2.88 9.94
CA PHE A 11 -3.69 -2.63 9.15
C PHE A 11 -4.19 -1.18 9.21
N THR A 12 -3.54 -0.32 10.00
CA THR A 12 -3.96 1.07 10.20
C THR A 12 -2.92 2.09 9.74
N GLU A 13 -1.67 1.67 9.54
CA GLU A 13 -0.61 2.52 9.01
C GLU A 13 -0.81 2.74 7.51
N PRO A 14 -0.60 3.97 6.99
CA PRO A 14 -0.65 4.22 5.57
C PRO A 14 0.35 3.34 4.80
N LEU A 15 -0.08 2.78 3.66
CA LEU A 15 0.78 1.94 2.82
C LEU A 15 2.05 2.69 2.36
N ALA A 16 1.94 4.00 2.10
CA ALA A 16 3.07 4.84 1.71
C ALA A 16 4.18 4.89 2.77
N ASP A 17 3.83 4.78 4.05
CA ASP A 17 4.78 4.80 5.17
C ASP A 17 5.35 3.39 5.43
N ARG A 18 4.49 2.37 5.34
CA ARG A 18 4.85 0.98 5.62
C ARG A 18 5.70 0.34 4.51
N ASP A 19 5.33 0.58 3.25
CA ASP A 19 5.95 -0.02 2.08
C ASP A 19 5.92 0.97 0.90
N ALA A 20 6.87 1.90 0.92
CA ALA A 20 7.01 2.94 -0.08
C ALA A 20 7.25 2.37 -1.49
N ASP A 21 7.91 1.20 -1.61
CA ASP A 21 8.21 0.58 -2.89
C ASP A 21 6.94 0.01 -3.54
N VAL A 22 6.11 -0.70 -2.78
CA VAL A 22 4.81 -1.18 -3.26
C VAL A 22 3.88 -0.01 -3.59
N PHE A 23 3.84 1.01 -2.73
CA PHE A 23 3.06 2.22 -2.98
C PHE A 23 3.47 2.93 -4.29
N ALA A 24 4.78 3.05 -4.52
CA ALA A 24 5.31 3.64 -5.75
C ALA A 24 4.96 2.80 -6.99
N ALA A 25 5.06 1.47 -6.90
CA ALA A 25 4.70 0.58 -8.00
C ALA A 25 3.21 0.71 -8.39
N ILE A 26 2.31 0.72 -7.40
CA ILE A 26 0.86 0.92 -7.62
C ILE A 26 0.58 2.28 -8.27
N THR A 27 1.22 3.34 -7.75
CA THR A 27 1.04 4.69 -8.28
C THR A 27 1.57 4.82 -9.70
N GLY A 28 2.70 4.19 -10.01
CA GLY A 28 3.27 4.14 -11.36
C GLY A 28 2.34 3.44 -12.35
N GLU A 29 1.79 2.29 -11.97
CA GLU A 29 0.83 1.56 -12.79
C GLU A 29 -0.47 2.35 -13.02
N LEU A 30 -0.97 3.03 -11.99
CA LEU A 30 -2.12 3.93 -12.14
C LEU A 30 -1.82 5.08 -13.10
N GLY A 31 -0.59 5.61 -13.10
CA GLY A 31 -0.13 6.59 -14.08
C GLY A 31 -0.16 6.02 -15.50
N ARG A 32 0.45 4.85 -15.71
CA ARG A 32 0.44 4.14 -17.00
C ARG A 32 -0.99 3.97 -17.54
N GLN A 33 -1.92 3.50 -16.72
CA GLN A 33 -3.32 3.31 -17.11
C GLN A 33 -4.08 4.60 -17.43
N ARG A 34 -3.62 5.76 -16.92
CA ARG A 34 -4.19 7.07 -17.23
C ARG A 34 -3.59 7.67 -18.50
N ASP A 35 -2.30 7.43 -18.71
CA ASP A 35 -1.54 8.03 -19.81
C ASP A 35 -1.64 7.18 -21.10
N GLU A 36 -1.92 5.88 -20.98
CA GLU A 36 -2.02 4.92 -22.08
C GLU A 36 -3.46 4.39 -22.25
N ILE A 37 -3.82 4.01 -23.48
CA ILE A 37 -5.06 3.27 -23.76
C ILE A 37 -4.73 1.78 -23.72
N GLU A 38 -5.31 1.07 -22.76
CA GLU A 38 -5.21 -0.39 -22.64
C GLU A 38 -6.33 -1.05 -23.49
N LEU A 39 -5.97 -1.91 -24.46
CA LEU A 39 -6.88 -2.56 -25.42
C LEU A 39 -6.93 -4.08 -25.27
#